data_AF-A0A3L7MYN3-F1
#
_entry.id   AF-A0A3L7MYN3-F1
#
_cell.length_a   1.000
_cell.length_b   1.000
_cell.length_c   1.000
_cell.angle_alpha   90.00
_cell.angle_beta   90.00
_cell.angle_gamma   90.00
#
_symmetry.space_group_name_H-M   'P 1'
#
loop_
_entity.id
_entity.type
_entity.pdbx_description
1 polymer ?
#
loop_
_entity_poly.entity_id
_entity_poly.type
_entity_poly.pdbx_seq_one_letter_code
_entity_poly.pdbx_strand_id
1 'polypeptide(L)'
;MDPLQKVISIVPTTKVLSLMDEFRDFAFKGNFINVAIGVVIGGAFSKVVDALVKSILMPFISLFTPAEKGYAGWTFVFNGVEIPYGVFLGEVINFLIVAAAMFFFIVKFLGWMMNVKKEEPVVVLTKQEELLIEIRDLLKAKVS
;
A
#
# COMPACT_ATOMS: atom_id res chain seq x y z
N MET A 1 61.67 13.23 15.06
CA MET A 1 60.38 12.81 14.46
C MET A 1 59.70 11.93 15.47
N ASP A 2 58.69 12.45 16.14
CA ASP A 2 58.12 11.86 17.35
C ASP A 2 57.02 10.84 16.99
N PRO A 3 57.20 9.54 17.29
CA PRO A 3 56.24 8.49 16.94
C PRO A 3 54.88 8.64 17.65
N LEU A 4 54.75 9.54 18.63
CA LEU A 4 53.52 9.76 19.37
C LEU A 4 52.49 10.66 18.65
N GLN A 5 52.90 11.43 17.63
CA GLN A 5 51.96 12.24 16.83
C GLN A 5 51.11 11.39 15.87
N LYS A 6 51.59 10.22 15.45
CA LYS A 6 50.91 9.36 14.47
C LYS A 6 49.75 8.57 15.08
N VAL A 7 49.70 8.46 16.42
CA VAL A 7 48.67 7.70 17.14
C VAL A 7 47.43 8.57 17.41
N ILE A 8 47.58 9.89 17.50
CA ILE A 8 46.48 10.83 17.83
C ILE A 8 45.52 11.05 16.64
N SER A 9 45.92 10.75 15.41
CA SER A 9 45.06 10.89 14.22
C SER A 9 44.11 9.72 13.97
N ILE A 10 44.12 8.67 14.80
CA ILE A 10 43.30 7.45 14.62
C ILE A 10 42.11 7.44 15.61
N VAL A 11 41.51 8.59 15.88
CA VAL A 11 40.25 8.67 16.62
C VAL A 11 39.12 8.72 15.60
N PRO A 12 38.31 7.66 15.44
CA PRO A 12 37.13 7.73 14.60
C PRO A 12 36.12 8.63 15.30
N THR A 13 35.97 9.87 14.81
CA THR A 13 34.88 10.77 15.20
C THR A 13 33.58 10.17 14.72
N THR A 14 33.04 9.21 15.47
CA THR A 14 31.70 8.67 15.28
C THR A 14 30.74 9.83 15.50
N LYS A 15 30.30 10.46 14.41
CA LYS A 15 29.10 11.28 14.43
C LYS A 15 27.99 10.35 14.91
N VAL A 16 27.57 10.53 16.16
CA VAL A 16 26.27 10.07 16.63
C VAL A 16 25.24 10.80 15.76
N LEU A 17 24.86 10.18 14.64
CA LEU A 17 23.72 10.64 13.86
C LEU A 17 22.53 10.62 14.81
N SER A 18 21.82 11.74 14.88
CA SER A 18 20.55 11.77 15.61
C SER A 18 19.61 10.76 14.94
N LEU A 19 18.79 10.04 15.71
CA LEU A 19 17.75 9.14 15.16
C LEU A 19 16.89 9.83 14.08
N MET A 20 16.76 11.15 14.17
CA MET A 20 16.08 11.99 13.17
C MET A 20 16.83 12.10 11.84
N ASP A 21 18.16 12.14 11.86
CA ASP A 21 18.99 12.16 10.67
C ASP A 21 19.01 10.77 10.00
N GLU A 22 19.08 9.69 10.80
CA GLU A 22 18.99 8.31 10.29
C GLU A 22 17.62 8.01 9.69
N PHE A 23 16.55 8.46 10.33
CA PHE A 23 15.19 8.33 9.80
C PHE A 23 14.99 9.16 8.52
N ARG A 24 15.56 10.38 8.48
CA ARG A 24 15.56 11.21 7.28
C ARG A 24 16.25 10.48 6.13
N ASP A 25 17.47 10.01 6.34
CA ASP A 25 18.24 9.29 5.32
C ASP A 25 17.56 7.97 4.89
N PHE A 26 16.82 7.32 5.78
CA PHE A 26 15.99 6.17 5.46
C PHE A 26 14.74 6.52 4.64
N ALA A 27 13.99 7.55 5.04
CA ALA A 27 12.78 7.98 4.35
C ALA A 27 13.06 8.54 2.95
N PHE A 28 14.24 9.15 2.75
CA PHE A 28 14.70 9.65 1.47
C PHE A 28 15.49 8.61 0.65
N LYS A 29 15.81 7.44 1.22
CA LYS A 29 16.28 6.29 0.43
C LYS A 29 15.15 5.77 -0.45
N GLY A 30 15.51 5.39 -1.67
CA GLY A 30 14.62 5.20 -2.81
C GLY A 30 13.36 4.36 -2.56
N ASN A 31 12.36 4.55 -3.43
CA ASN A 31 11.04 3.90 -3.49
C ASN A 31 10.15 3.94 -2.23
N PHE A 32 10.67 4.26 -1.03
CA PHE A 32 9.90 4.28 0.21
C PHE A 32 8.79 5.33 0.21
N ILE A 33 9.06 6.49 -0.39
CA ILE A 33 8.08 7.57 -0.58
C ILE A 33 6.91 7.08 -1.45
N ASN A 34 7.17 6.35 -2.54
CA ASN A 34 6.11 5.83 -3.42
C ASN A 34 5.25 4.78 -2.71
N VAL A 35 5.89 3.90 -1.93
CA VAL A 35 5.19 2.91 -1.11
C VAL A 35 4.33 3.60 -0.06
N ALA A 36 4.86 4.62 0.63
CA ALA A 36 4.12 5.38 1.64
C ALA A 36 2.91 6.09 1.06
N ILE A 37 3.06 6.74 -0.10
CA ILE A 37 1.95 7.39 -0.82
C ILE A 37 0.88 6.36 -1.19
N GLY A 38 1.28 5.19 -1.72
CA GLY A 38 0.35 4.11 -2.07
C GLY A 38 -0.46 3.61 -0.87
N VAL A 39 0.17 3.44 0.30
CA VAL A 39 -0.50 3.02 1.54
C VAL A 39 -1.50 4.08 2.02
N VAL A 40 -1.11 5.35 2.03
CA VAL A 40 -2.00 6.44 2.47
C VAL A 40 -3.22 6.58 1.56
N ILE A 41 -3.01 6.57 0.24
CA ILE A 41 -4.09 6.65 -0.75
C ILE A 41 -4.99 5.42 -0.66
N GLY A 42 -4.43 4.22 -0.55
CA GLY A 42 -5.18 2.97 -0.39
C GLY A 42 -6.06 2.99 0.86
N GLY A 43 -5.53 3.46 2.00
CA GLY A 43 -6.29 3.60 3.24
C GLY A 43 -7.42 4.64 3.14
N ALA A 44 -7.18 5.79 2.51
CA ALA A 44 -8.19 6.81 2.30
C ALA A 44 -9.31 6.34 1.35
N PHE A 45 -8.95 5.69 0.24
CA PHE A 45 -9.91 5.15 -0.73
C PHE A 45 -10.77 4.04 -0.12
N SER A 46 -10.17 3.13 0.64
CA SER A 46 -10.90 2.06 1.34
C SER A 46 -11.99 2.63 2.26
N LYS A 47 -11.73 3.75 2.95
CA LYS A 47 -12.76 4.43 3.77
C LYS A 47 -13.91 4.99 2.96
N VAL A 48 -13.64 5.53 1.76
CA VAL A 48 -14.71 6.03 0.86
C VAL A 48 -15.60 4.89 0.40
N VAL A 49 -15.01 3.77 0.01
CA VAL A 49 -15.76 2.57 -0.40
C VAL A 49 -16.54 2.00 0.78
N ASP A 50 -15.93 1.88 1.96
CA ASP A 50 -16.61 1.41 3.18
C ASP A 50 -17.78 2.32 3.55
N ALA A 51 -17.61 3.64 3.47
CA ALA A 51 -18.69 4.59 3.70
C ALA A 51 -19.85 4.41 2.70
N LEU A 52 -19.56 4.15 1.42
CA LEU A 52 -20.56 3.87 0.40
C LEU A 52 -21.33 2.58 0.71
N VAL A 53 -20.63 1.50 1.07
CA VAL A 53 -21.25 0.21 1.39
C VAL A 53 -22.11 0.32 2.64
N LYS A 54 -21.59 0.93 3.72
CA LYS A 54 -22.30 1.10 4.98
C LYS A 54 -23.48 2.06 4.89
N SER A 55 -23.37 3.14 4.13
CA SER A 55 -24.40 4.18 4.07
C SER A 55 -25.48 3.90 3.03
N ILE A 56 -25.16 3.10 2.01
CA ILE A 56 -26.09 2.82 0.90
C ILE A 56 -26.46 1.34 0.90
N LEU A 57 -25.50 0.43 0.69
CA LEU A 57 -25.82 -0.99 0.49
C LEU A 57 -26.33 -1.70 1.73
N MET A 58 -25.76 -1.43 2.91
CA MET A 58 -26.21 -2.06 4.16
C MET A 58 -27.67 -1.71 4.51
N PRO A 59 -28.13 -0.45 4.38
CA PRO A 59 -29.55 -0.11 4.46
C PRO A 59 -30.42 -0.87 3.44
N PHE A 60 -29.98 -1.00 2.19
CA PHE A 60 -30.72 -1.79 1.19
C PHE A 60 -30.83 -3.28 1.59
N ILE A 61 -29.75 -3.90 2.08
CA ILE A 61 -29.77 -5.29 2.56
C ILE A 61 -30.69 -5.40 3.79
N SER A 62 -30.67 -4.42 4.68
CA SER A 62 -31.53 -4.41 5.86
C SER A 62 -33.02 -4.29 5.50
N LEU A 63 -33.36 -3.63 4.39
CA LEU A 63 -34.74 -3.53 3.89
C LEU A 63 -35.30 -4.89 3.44
N PHE A 64 -34.45 -5.77 2.91
CA PHE A 64 -34.84 -7.13 2.50
C PHE A 64 -34.77 -8.15 3.65
N THR A 65 -34.29 -7.75 4.83
CA THR A 65 -34.19 -8.63 6.00
C THR A 65 -35.37 -8.34 6.95
N PRO A 66 -36.28 -9.30 7.22
CA PRO A 66 -37.44 -9.05 8.07
C PRO A 66 -37.04 -8.98 9.55
N ALA A 67 -36.71 -7.78 10.03
CA ALA A 67 -36.55 -7.49 11.47
C ALA A 67 -36.63 -5.98 11.72
N GLU A 68 -37.25 -5.56 12.83
CA GLU A 68 -37.33 -4.14 13.24
C GLU A 68 -35.96 -3.46 13.42
N LYS A 69 -34.90 -4.26 13.64
CA LYS A 69 -33.50 -3.83 13.72
C LYS A 69 -32.60 -4.41 12.59
N GLY A 70 -33.19 -5.03 11.56
CA GLY A 70 -32.45 -5.74 10.50
C GLY A 70 -31.58 -6.90 11.02
N TYR A 71 -30.51 -7.22 10.28
CA TYR A 71 -29.52 -8.24 10.67
C TYR A 71 -28.86 -7.97 12.03
N ALA A 72 -28.79 -6.72 12.48
CA ALA A 72 -28.20 -6.36 13.78
C ALA A 72 -29.00 -6.87 14.99
N GLY A 73 -30.27 -7.24 14.79
CA GLY A 73 -31.12 -7.84 15.83
C GLY A 73 -30.89 -9.34 16.03
N TRP A 74 -30.10 -10.00 15.19
CA TRP A 74 -29.90 -11.44 15.29
C TRP A 74 -28.89 -11.78 16.38
N THR A 75 -29.42 -12.29 17.48
CA THR A 75 -28.67 -12.70 18.67
C THR A 75 -28.92 -14.16 18.96
N PHE A 76 -27.87 -14.89 19.33
CA PHE A 76 -27.97 -16.25 19.85
C PHE A 76 -27.72 -16.19 21.35
N VAL A 77 -28.67 -16.68 22.16
CA VAL A 77 -28.53 -16.70 23.62
C VAL A 77 -28.08 -18.08 24.04
N PHE A 78 -26.86 -18.18 24.58
CA PHE A 78 -26.35 -19.41 25.15
C PHE A 78 -25.96 -19.17 26.60
N ASN A 79 -26.61 -19.90 27.52
CA ASN A 79 -26.31 -19.85 28.95
C ASN A 79 -26.38 -18.42 29.56
N GLY A 80 -27.32 -17.60 29.08
CA GLY A 80 -27.51 -16.21 29.52
C GLY A 80 -26.58 -15.19 28.86
N VAL A 81 -25.70 -15.62 27.95
CA VAL A 81 -24.84 -14.73 27.16
C VAL A 81 -25.46 -14.49 25.79
N GLU A 82 -25.72 -13.22 25.47
CA GLU A 82 -26.19 -12.80 24.14
C GLU A 82 -24.99 -12.65 23.18
N ILE A 83 -25.00 -13.43 22.10
CA ILE A 83 -23.98 -13.36 21.04
C ILE A 83 -24.63 -12.73 19.79
N PRO A 84 -24.35 -11.45 19.47
CA PRO A 84 -24.91 -10.77 18.30
C PRO A 84 -24.19 -11.17 17.02
N TYR A 85 -24.44 -12.41 16.55
CA TYR A 85 -23.82 -12.94 15.34
C TYR A 85 -24.27 -12.22 14.06
N GLY A 86 -25.43 -11.57 14.09
CA GLY A 86 -25.93 -10.80 12.96
C GLY A 86 -25.07 -9.61 12.58
N VAL A 87 -24.53 -8.90 13.58
CA VAL A 87 -23.59 -7.79 13.36
C VAL A 87 -22.30 -8.30 12.71
N PHE A 88 -21.79 -9.44 13.18
CA PHE A 88 -20.62 -10.09 12.58
C PHE A 88 -20.87 -10.49 11.13
N LEU A 89 -22.03 -11.07 10.81
CA LEU A 89 -22.39 -11.41 9.44
C LEU A 89 -22.48 -10.17 8.54
N GLY A 90 -22.99 -9.06 9.08
CA GLY A 90 -22.99 -7.76 8.41
C GLY A 90 -21.59 -7.28 8.05
N GLU A 91 -20.62 -7.40 8.97
CA GLU A 91 -19.23 -7.03 8.71
C GLU A 91 -18.56 -7.96 7.67
N VAL A 92 -18.88 -9.26 7.67
CA VAL A 92 -18.39 -10.19 6.65
C VAL A 92 -18.92 -9.81 5.26
N ILE A 93 -20.21 -9.49 5.15
CA ILE A 93 -20.81 -9.03 3.89
C ILE A 93 -20.20 -7.70 3.45
N ASN A 94 -20.04 -6.75 4.37
CA ASN A 94 -19.38 -5.47 4.10
C ASN A 94 -17.95 -5.69 3.54
N PHE A 95 -17.15 -6.52 4.19
CA PHE A 95 -15.80 -6.87 3.73
C PHE A 95 -15.81 -7.46 2.31
N LEU A 96 -16.71 -8.42 2.03
CA LEU A 96 -16.82 -9.04 0.71
C LEU A 96 -17.19 -8.01 -0.37
N ILE A 97 -18.09 -7.08 -0.07
CA ILE A 97 -18.48 -6.03 -1.01
C ILE A 97 -17.34 -5.04 -1.24
N VAL A 98 -16.66 -4.58 -0.18
CA VAL A 98 -15.51 -3.67 -0.31
C VAL A 98 -14.38 -4.35 -1.11
N ALA A 99 -14.08 -5.62 -0.81
CA ALA A 99 -13.08 -6.40 -1.54
C ALA A 99 -13.47 -6.59 -3.01
N ALA A 100 -14.73 -6.91 -3.29
CA ALA A 100 -15.24 -7.02 -4.66
C ALA A 100 -15.19 -5.68 -5.38
N ALA A 101 -15.58 -4.57 -4.74
CA ALA A 101 -15.52 -3.24 -5.32
C ALA A 101 -14.08 -2.83 -5.65
N MET A 102 -13.12 -3.08 -4.74
CA MET A 102 -11.70 -2.85 -5.01
C MET A 102 -11.19 -3.74 -6.14
N PHE A 103 -11.56 -5.02 -6.16
CA PHE A 103 -11.17 -5.95 -7.22
C PHE A 103 -11.72 -5.52 -8.58
N PHE A 104 -13.02 -5.21 -8.67
CA PHE A 104 -13.65 -4.72 -9.89
C PHE A 104 -13.07 -3.39 -10.34
N PHE A 105 -12.82 -2.46 -9.41
CA PHE A 105 -12.16 -1.20 -9.71
C PHE A 105 -10.77 -1.46 -10.28
N ILE A 106 -9.94 -2.26 -9.62
CA ILE A 106 -8.59 -2.59 -10.09
C ILE A 106 -8.65 -3.28 -11.46
N VAL A 107 -9.46 -4.32 -11.63
CA VAL A 107 -9.53 -5.09 -12.89
C VAL A 107 -10.10 -4.26 -14.04
N LYS A 108 -11.15 -3.45 -13.81
CA LYS A 108 -11.71 -2.59 -14.86
C LYS A 108 -10.89 -1.33 -15.11
N PHE A 109 -10.32 -0.71 -14.10
CA PHE A 109 -9.47 0.48 -14.23
C PHE A 109 -8.12 0.12 -14.85
N LEU A 110 -7.45 -0.94 -14.36
CA LEU A 110 -6.22 -1.44 -14.98
C LEU A 110 -6.52 -2.05 -16.35
N GLY A 111 -7.60 -2.81 -16.51
CA GLY A 111 -7.98 -3.36 -17.82
C GLY A 111 -8.29 -2.26 -18.84
N TRP A 112 -8.90 -1.15 -18.42
CA TRP A 112 -9.12 0.00 -19.28
C TRP A 112 -7.82 0.76 -19.56
N MET A 113 -6.99 1.05 -18.55
CA MET A 113 -5.70 1.73 -18.74
C MET A 113 -4.69 0.91 -19.54
N MET A 114 -4.62 -0.40 -19.36
CA MET A 114 -3.73 -1.29 -20.13
C MET A 114 -4.17 -1.42 -21.59
N ASN A 115 -5.48 -1.34 -21.86
CA ASN A 115 -5.98 -1.26 -23.23
C ASN A 115 -5.71 0.11 -23.88
N VAL A 116 -5.54 1.17 -23.07
CA VAL A 116 -5.19 2.54 -23.54
C VAL A 116 -3.68 2.75 -23.63
N LYS A 117 -2.87 2.02 -22.86
CA LYS A 117 -1.40 2.03 -22.90
C LYS A 117 -0.85 0.67 -23.29
N LYS A 118 -0.72 0.47 -24.59
CA LYS A 118 0.46 -0.20 -25.15
C LYS A 118 1.63 0.80 -25.17
N GLU A 119 1.86 1.47 -24.06
CA GLU A 119 3.06 2.25 -23.79
C GLU A 119 3.75 1.48 -22.70
N GLU A 120 4.91 0.93 -23.06
CA GLU A 120 5.83 0.29 -22.12
C GLU A 120 5.90 1.17 -20.87
N PRO A 121 5.75 0.61 -19.66
CA PRO A 121 6.03 1.38 -18.47
C PRO A 121 7.43 1.93 -18.69
N VAL A 122 7.58 3.26 -18.66
CA VAL A 122 8.89 3.87 -18.52
C VAL A 122 9.32 3.44 -17.13
N VAL A 123 9.89 2.24 -17.06
CA VAL A 123 10.64 1.75 -15.92
C VAL A 123 11.61 2.88 -15.68
N VAL A 124 11.51 3.51 -14.52
CA VAL A 124 12.52 4.49 -14.10
C VAL A 124 13.79 3.66 -13.98
N LEU A 125 14.53 3.60 -15.07
CA LEU A 125 15.69 2.75 -15.18
C LEU A 125 16.64 3.23 -14.10
N THR A 126 17.07 2.29 -13.28
CA THR A 126 18.17 2.55 -12.37
C THR A 126 19.36 3.04 -13.22
N LYS A 127 20.21 3.90 -12.65
CA LYS A 127 21.42 4.37 -13.38
C LYS A 127 22.23 3.21 -13.97
N GLN A 128 22.17 2.03 -13.34
CA GLN A 128 22.78 0.80 -13.83
C GLN A 128 22.12 0.30 -15.11
N GLU A 129 20.79 0.28 -15.18
CA GLU A 129 20.05 -0.11 -16.39
C GLU A 129 20.25 0.89 -17.53
N GLU A 130 20.31 2.20 -17.25
CA GLU A 130 20.67 3.22 -18.26
C GLU A 130 22.08 2.98 -18.81
N LEU A 131 23.06 2.77 -17.91
CA LEU A 131 24.43 2.45 -18.30
C LEU A 131 24.53 1.15 -19.11
N LEU A 132 23.74 0.13 -18.77
CA LEU A 132 23.71 -1.13 -19.52
C LEU A 132 23.13 -0.96 -20.94
N ILE A 133 22.16 -0.07 -21.12
CA ILE A 133 21.64 0.30 -22.44
C ILE A 133 22.73 1.02 -23.25
N GLU A 134 23.40 2.00 -22.66
CA GLU A 134 24.51 2.70 -23.31
C GLU A 134 25.63 1.72 -23.71
N ILE A 135 26.02 0.81 -22.82
CA ILE A 135 27.03 -0.22 -23.11
C ILE A 135 26.59 -1.13 -24.26
N ARG A 136 25.33 -1.59 -24.26
CA ARG A 136 24.76 -2.41 -25.34
C ARG A 136 24.87 -1.69 -26.68
N ASP A 137 24.51 -0.41 -26.71
CA ASP A 137 24.48 0.39 -27.93
C ASP A 137 25.91 0.68 -28.43
N LEU A 138 26.85 0.97 -27.53
CA LEU A 138 28.28 1.10 -27.84
C LEU A 138 28.89 -0.20 -28.36
N LEU A 139 28.51 -1.36 -27.80
CA LEU A 139 28.95 -2.67 -28.29
C LEU A 139 28.39 -2.97 -29.67
N LYS A 140 27.10 -2.69 -29.90
CA LYS A 140 26.45 -2.89 -31.20
C LYS A 140 27.07 -2.02 -32.29
N ALA A 141 27.44 -0.78 -31.95
CA ALA A 141 28.15 0.14 -32.84
C ALA A 141 29.59 -0.28 -33.16
N LYS A 142 30.23 -1.08 -32.30
CA LYS A 142 31.61 -1.58 -32.50
C LYS A 142 31.66 -2.93 -33.24
N VAL A 143 30.60 -3.72 -33.14
CA VAL A 143 30.46 -5.03 -33.80
C VAL A 143 29.94 -4.90 -35.24
N SER A 144 29.33 -3.77 -35.58
CA SER A 144 28.91 -3.43 -36.95
C SER A 144 29.95 -2.59 -37.69
#